data_AF-A0A059WUF6-F1
#
_entry.id   AF-A0A059WUF6-F1
#
_cell.length_a   1.000
_cell.length_b   1.000
_cell.length_c   1.000
_cell.angle_alpha   90.00
_cell.angle_beta   90.00
_cell.angle_gamma   90.00
#
_symmetry.space_group_name_H-M   'P 1'
#
loop_
_entity.id
_entity.type
_entity.pdbx_description
1 polymer ?
#
loop_
_entity_poly.entity_id
_entity_poly.type
_entity_poly.pdbx_seq_one_letter_code
_entity_poly.pdbx_strand_id
1 'polypeptide(L)'
;MKLLLRLLQSLVVLSIALAVSVSAQDGDAVAIKVDADTRIGPMKPIWAWFGYDEPNYTYMKDGQKLLTELSKLSPVPVYVRAHNLLTTGDGTPALKWGSTNAYTEDANGKPKYDWTIVDRIFDTYRARGMKPLVEIGFMPEALSVKPQPYKHDWQPGGGRALYTGWAQPPKDYAKWGELIYQWVRHSVEKYGRAEVESWWWEVWNEPDIGYWQSTPEEYFKLYDYAADGLKRALPTARIGGPHVTGPLGERTQKFLRDFLEHCLRGTNSATGKIGTPLDYVGFHAKGAPRVIKEADATWVRMGVSNQLRAIANGFSIVASFPEFKNTPIVIGESDPEGCAACPMKTDPHNAYRNGTMYSSYTAEQIARTYELADLHKVNIMGASHLGVRIRGPAVLLRLPRSRDERHPEAGAERLPHARTNGRRSRCGDERRRAAARDDS
;
A
#
# COMPACT_ATOMS: atom_id res chain seq x y z
N MET A 1 -61.96 3.85 43.49
CA MET A 1 -61.45 2.51 43.07
C MET A 1 -60.76 2.53 41.70
N LYS A 2 -61.41 3.00 40.62
CA LYS A 2 -60.79 3.02 39.26
C LYS A 2 -59.54 3.91 39.11
N LEU A 3 -59.46 5.02 39.86
CA LEU A 3 -58.29 5.92 39.84
C LEU A 3 -57.06 5.29 40.53
N LEU A 4 -57.29 4.58 41.64
CA LEU A 4 -56.25 3.88 42.39
C LEU A 4 -55.64 2.73 41.56
N LEU A 5 -56.49 2.01 40.82
CA LEU A 5 -56.06 0.92 39.93
C LEU A 5 -55.18 1.42 38.78
N ARG A 6 -55.50 2.61 38.22
CA ARG A 6 -54.70 3.24 37.17
C ARG A 6 -53.35 3.74 37.69
N LEU A 7 -53.31 4.32 38.90
CA LEU A 7 -52.06 4.72 39.55
C LEU A 7 -51.16 3.52 39.84
N LEU A 8 -51.70 2.41 40.33
CA LEU A 8 -50.97 1.16 40.53
C LEU A 8 -50.44 0.57 39.21
N GLN A 9 -51.24 0.59 38.14
CA GLN A 9 -50.79 0.16 36.81
C GLN A 9 -49.67 1.04 36.25
N SER A 10 -49.76 2.37 36.41
CA SER A 10 -48.71 3.30 36.00
C SER A 10 -47.42 3.13 36.82
N LEU A 11 -47.52 2.89 38.12
CA LEU A 11 -46.37 2.61 39.00
C LEU A 11 -45.68 1.28 38.65
N VAL A 12 -46.46 0.22 38.35
CA VAL A 12 -45.91 -1.07 37.92
C VAL A 12 -45.22 -0.96 36.56
N VAL A 13 -45.80 -0.26 35.59
CA VAL A 13 -45.19 -0.04 34.27
C VAL A 13 -43.92 0.81 34.38
N LEU A 14 -43.91 1.85 35.23
CA LEU A 14 -42.72 2.67 35.48
C LEU A 14 -41.60 1.87 36.19
N SER A 15 -41.97 1.00 37.13
CA SER A 15 -41.03 0.13 37.85
C SER A 15 -40.41 -0.93 36.94
N ILE A 16 -41.21 -1.50 36.03
CA ILE A 16 -40.72 -2.45 35.01
C ILE A 16 -39.83 -1.73 33.99
N ALA A 17 -40.18 -0.52 33.56
CA ALA A 17 -39.36 0.28 32.65
C ALA A 17 -38.01 0.69 33.27
N LEU A 18 -37.99 1.03 34.57
CA LEU A 18 -36.76 1.30 35.33
C LEU A 18 -35.93 0.03 35.55
N ALA A 19 -36.54 -1.11 35.83
CA ALA A 19 -35.82 -2.38 35.99
C ALA A 19 -35.21 -2.88 34.67
N VAL A 20 -35.90 -2.73 33.54
CA VAL A 20 -35.39 -3.08 32.20
C VAL A 20 -34.26 -2.13 31.77
N SER A 21 -34.29 -0.87 32.20
CA SER A 21 -33.23 0.11 31.89
C SER A 21 -31.92 -0.16 32.66
N VAL A 22 -32.01 -0.74 33.87
CA VAL A 22 -30.82 -1.08 34.67
C VAL A 22 -30.15 -2.38 34.17
N SER A 23 -30.94 -3.39 33.77
CA SER A 23 -30.39 -4.64 33.20
C SER A 23 -29.80 -4.49 31.78
N ALA A 24 -30.02 -3.35 31.11
CA ALA A 24 -29.46 -3.07 29.78
C ALA A 24 -28.08 -2.38 29.83
N GLN A 25 -27.56 -2.05 31.02
CA GLN A 25 -26.25 -1.43 31.21
C GLN A 25 -25.19 -2.36 31.85
N ASP A 26 -25.54 -3.60 32.19
CA ASP A 26 -24.57 -4.64 32.50
C ASP A 26 -24.00 -5.20 31.19
N GLY A 27 -23.25 -4.39 30.45
CA GLY A 27 -22.30 -4.93 29.49
C GLY A 27 -21.30 -5.77 30.27
N ASP A 28 -21.08 -7.02 29.86
CA ASP A 28 -20.17 -7.97 30.51
C ASP A 28 -18.92 -7.26 31.05
N ALA A 29 -18.81 -7.13 32.37
CA ALA A 29 -17.68 -6.45 32.98
C ALA A 29 -16.39 -7.24 32.65
N VAL A 30 -15.55 -6.69 31.78
CA VAL A 30 -14.26 -7.30 31.43
C VAL A 30 -13.21 -6.90 32.46
N ALA A 31 -12.80 -7.85 33.30
CA ALA A 31 -11.67 -7.66 34.20
C ALA A 31 -10.34 -7.90 33.47
N ILE A 32 -9.57 -6.82 33.21
CA ILE A 32 -8.22 -6.92 32.63
C ILE A 32 -7.21 -6.93 33.77
N LYS A 33 -6.50 -8.05 33.95
CA LYS A 33 -5.39 -8.18 34.90
C LYS A 33 -4.07 -8.11 34.14
N VAL A 34 -3.24 -7.12 34.48
CA VAL A 34 -1.87 -6.98 33.96
C VAL A 34 -0.90 -7.23 35.10
N ASP A 35 -0.06 -8.24 34.95
CA ASP A 35 1.07 -8.49 35.86
C ASP A 35 2.33 -7.83 35.29
N ALA A 36 2.76 -6.75 35.92
CA ALA A 36 3.92 -5.98 35.47
C ALA A 36 5.27 -6.67 35.77
N ASP A 37 5.28 -7.70 36.64
CA ASP A 37 6.49 -8.44 37.00
C ASP A 37 6.74 -9.63 36.05
N THR A 38 5.73 -10.06 35.29
CA THR A 38 5.85 -11.15 34.31
C THR A 38 6.30 -10.60 32.94
N ARG A 39 7.57 -10.83 32.59
CA ARG A 39 8.15 -10.41 31.30
C ARG A 39 8.08 -11.51 30.23
N ILE A 40 7.31 -11.30 29.17
CA ILE A 40 7.18 -12.23 28.03
C ILE A 40 8.33 -12.05 27.02
N GLY A 41 8.57 -10.82 26.57
CA GLY A 41 9.58 -10.53 25.55
C GLY A 41 9.61 -9.04 25.16
N PRO A 42 10.54 -8.64 24.27
CA PRO A 42 10.57 -7.28 23.75
C PRO A 42 9.45 -7.03 22.74
N MET A 43 8.68 -5.95 22.94
CA MET A 43 7.70 -5.46 21.95
C MET A 43 8.38 -4.50 20.97
N LYS A 44 8.86 -5.02 19.84
CA LYS A 44 9.51 -4.21 18.78
C LYS A 44 8.46 -3.38 18.03
N PRO A 45 8.63 -2.08 17.73
CA PRO A 45 7.58 -1.29 17.07
C PRO A 45 7.27 -1.71 15.61
N ILE A 46 6.61 -2.85 15.40
CA ILE A 46 6.30 -3.37 14.05
C ILE A 46 5.36 -2.43 13.27
N TRP A 47 4.66 -1.54 13.96
CA TRP A 47 3.77 -0.51 13.41
C TRP A 47 4.49 0.75 12.91
N ALA A 48 5.81 0.88 13.12
CA ALA A 48 6.59 2.03 12.64
C ALA A 48 6.95 1.94 11.14
N TRP A 49 6.08 1.33 10.34
CA TRP A 49 6.28 1.07 8.92
C TRP A 49 5.05 1.53 8.15
N PHE A 50 5.25 2.32 7.09
CA PHE A 50 4.17 2.85 6.27
C PHE A 50 4.53 2.77 4.80
N GLY A 51 3.51 2.64 3.94
CA GLY A 51 3.75 2.68 2.50
C GLY A 51 2.63 3.31 1.69
N TYR A 52 2.91 3.50 0.40
CA TYR A 52 1.99 4.07 -0.58
C TYR A 52 2.48 3.79 -2.01
N ASP A 53 1.59 3.92 -3.01
CA ASP A 53 1.92 3.57 -4.39
C ASP A 53 2.71 4.66 -5.12
N GLU A 54 2.46 5.93 -4.79
CA GLU A 54 2.84 7.08 -5.61
C GLU A 54 4.04 7.87 -5.02
N PRO A 55 5.28 7.53 -5.39
CA PRO A 55 6.48 8.09 -4.77
C PRO A 55 6.61 9.60 -4.98
N ASN A 56 6.08 10.14 -6.08
CA ASN A 56 6.16 11.57 -6.39
C ASN A 56 5.38 12.47 -5.41
N TYR A 57 4.37 11.94 -4.71
CA TYR A 57 3.66 12.72 -3.69
C TYR A 57 4.49 12.93 -2.42
N THR A 58 5.54 12.14 -2.21
CA THR A 58 6.45 12.21 -1.05
C THR A 58 6.90 13.65 -0.76
N TYR A 59 7.47 14.31 -1.78
CA TYR A 59 8.06 15.63 -1.64
C TYR A 59 7.06 16.78 -1.86
N MET A 60 5.77 16.48 -2.09
CA MET A 60 4.73 17.50 -2.17
C MET A 60 4.29 17.97 -0.77
N LYS A 61 3.62 19.13 -0.71
CA LYS A 61 3.19 19.76 0.55
C LYS A 61 2.51 18.80 1.52
N ASP A 62 1.50 18.07 1.06
CA ASP A 62 0.70 17.21 1.93
C ASP A 62 1.44 15.91 2.27
N GLY A 63 2.35 15.45 1.40
CA GLY A 63 3.20 14.29 1.68
C GLY A 63 4.21 14.60 2.76
N GLN A 64 4.87 15.74 2.62
CA GLN A 64 5.76 16.30 3.62
C GLN A 64 5.07 16.52 4.96
N LYS A 65 3.84 17.03 4.97
CA LYS A 65 3.05 17.19 6.20
C LYS A 65 2.79 15.84 6.87
N LEU A 66 2.23 14.90 6.12
CA LEU A 66 1.84 13.57 6.62
C LEU A 66 3.04 12.78 7.15
N LEU A 67 4.14 12.76 6.41
CA LEU A 67 5.38 12.10 6.85
C LEU A 67 5.95 12.77 8.12
N THR A 68 5.81 14.08 8.29
CA THR A 68 6.23 14.76 9.52
C THR A 68 5.37 14.32 10.71
N GLU A 69 4.06 14.19 10.52
CA GLU A 69 3.12 13.74 11.55
C GLU A 69 3.42 12.28 11.95
N LEU A 70 3.64 11.39 10.98
CA LEU A 70 4.01 9.99 11.23
C LEU A 70 5.35 9.87 11.98
N SER A 71 6.37 10.64 11.57
CA SER A 71 7.66 10.67 12.25
C SER A 71 7.52 11.08 13.72
N LYS A 72 6.74 12.13 14.01
CA LYS A 72 6.51 12.63 15.39
C LYS A 72 5.72 11.65 16.27
N LEU A 73 4.90 10.78 15.69
CA LEU A 73 4.12 9.80 16.43
C LEU A 73 4.92 8.54 16.80
N SER A 74 6.07 8.33 16.17
CA SER A 74 6.86 7.11 16.35
C SER A 74 8.01 7.32 17.34
N PRO A 75 8.21 6.41 18.32
CA PRO A 75 9.36 6.45 19.22
C PRO A 75 10.67 5.97 18.56
N VAL A 76 10.59 5.45 17.33
CA VAL A 76 11.72 4.95 16.54
C VAL A 76 11.65 5.53 15.12
N PRO A 77 12.76 5.53 14.36
CA PRO A 77 12.73 5.91 12.95
C PRO A 77 11.63 5.14 12.21
N VAL A 78 10.76 5.87 11.52
CA VAL A 78 9.73 5.29 10.67
C VAL A 78 10.36 4.76 9.40
N TYR A 79 9.99 3.55 9.00
CA TYR A 79 10.33 2.99 7.70
C TYR A 79 9.25 3.31 6.67
N VAL A 80 9.65 3.82 5.50
CA VAL A 80 8.73 4.22 4.43
C VAL A 80 8.98 3.37 3.19
N ARG A 81 7.92 2.75 2.66
CA ARG A 81 7.93 1.93 1.44
C ARG A 81 7.11 2.62 0.35
N ALA A 82 7.71 2.85 -0.81
CA ALA A 82 6.98 3.41 -1.95
C ALA A 82 7.25 2.58 -3.20
N HIS A 83 6.21 2.31 -3.98
CA HIS A 83 6.36 1.63 -5.26
C HIS A 83 7.00 2.53 -6.31
N ASN A 84 7.30 1.97 -7.49
CA ASN A 84 7.61 2.75 -8.70
C ASN A 84 8.84 3.68 -8.57
N LEU A 85 9.87 3.28 -7.83
CA LEU A 85 11.11 4.05 -7.69
C LEU A 85 11.99 4.02 -8.95
N LEU A 86 11.75 3.10 -9.89
CA LEU A 86 12.54 2.93 -11.12
C LEU A 86 11.75 3.11 -12.44
N THR A 87 10.47 3.47 -12.37
CA THR A 87 9.67 3.71 -13.59
C THR A 87 10.08 4.99 -14.33
N THR A 88 10.13 4.91 -15.66
CA THR A 88 10.49 6.01 -16.54
C THR A 88 9.41 7.11 -16.54
N GLY A 89 9.82 8.37 -16.62
CA GLY A 89 8.91 9.50 -16.87
C GLY A 89 9.52 10.86 -16.52
N ASP A 90 8.69 11.83 -16.15
CA ASP A 90 9.04 13.25 -16.02
C ASP A 90 8.91 13.81 -14.60
N GLY A 91 8.52 12.99 -13.63
CA GLY A 91 8.25 13.43 -12.25
C GLY A 91 6.80 13.79 -11.96
N THR A 92 5.91 13.72 -12.95
CA THR A 92 4.49 14.03 -12.76
C THR A 92 3.80 12.95 -11.90
N PRO A 93 3.21 13.32 -10.75
CA PRO A 93 2.51 12.37 -9.89
C PRO A 93 1.22 11.87 -10.55
N ALA A 94 0.89 10.59 -10.37
CA ALA A 94 -0.36 9.98 -10.82
C ALA A 94 -0.73 8.82 -9.90
N LEU A 95 -2.02 8.49 -9.80
CA LEU A 95 -2.48 7.40 -8.94
C LEU A 95 -1.95 6.05 -9.44
N LYS A 96 -1.55 5.19 -8.50
CA LYS A 96 -0.95 3.88 -8.79
C LYS A 96 0.31 3.95 -9.68
N TRP A 97 0.97 5.10 -9.74
CA TRP A 97 2.11 5.35 -10.63
C TRP A 97 3.21 6.15 -9.93
N GLY A 98 4.46 5.87 -10.29
CA GLY A 98 5.62 6.70 -9.99
C GLY A 98 6.35 7.09 -11.25
N SER A 99 7.11 8.17 -11.17
CA SER A 99 7.82 8.73 -12.31
C SER A 99 9.15 9.29 -11.82
N THR A 100 10.23 8.52 -11.97
CA THR A 100 11.54 8.88 -11.42
C THR A 100 12.62 9.05 -12.47
N ASN A 101 12.47 8.40 -13.63
CA ASN A 101 13.41 8.47 -14.74
C ASN A 101 14.84 8.00 -14.40
N ALA A 102 14.97 7.12 -13.41
CA ALA A 102 16.26 6.67 -12.90
C ALA A 102 17.16 6.02 -13.97
N TYR A 103 16.56 5.46 -15.02
CA TYR A 103 17.26 4.76 -16.10
C TYR A 103 16.69 5.13 -17.47
N THR A 104 17.58 5.48 -18.40
CA THR A 104 17.33 5.57 -19.84
C THR A 104 18.51 4.99 -20.61
N GLU A 105 18.39 4.86 -21.93
CA GLU A 105 19.50 4.48 -22.82
C GLU A 105 19.71 5.56 -23.87
N ASP A 106 20.96 5.78 -24.28
CA ASP A 106 21.23 6.59 -25.48
C ASP A 106 20.95 5.82 -26.78
N ALA A 107 21.18 6.46 -27.93
CA ALA A 107 20.95 5.87 -29.24
C ALA A 107 21.78 4.59 -29.52
N ASN A 108 22.88 4.39 -28.79
CA ASN A 108 23.72 3.20 -28.89
C ASN A 108 23.36 2.14 -27.84
N GLY A 109 22.27 2.33 -27.08
CA GLY A 109 21.86 1.44 -26.01
C GLY A 109 22.72 1.55 -24.75
N LYS A 110 23.52 2.62 -24.59
CA LYS A 110 24.35 2.81 -23.38
C LYS A 110 23.48 3.35 -22.25
N PRO A 111 23.53 2.74 -21.04
CA PRO A 111 22.80 3.23 -19.87
C PRO A 111 23.12 4.69 -19.52
N LYS A 112 22.08 5.43 -19.15
CA LYS A 112 22.13 6.75 -18.55
C LYS A 112 21.32 6.74 -17.26
N TYR A 113 21.93 7.25 -16.19
CA TYR A 113 21.33 7.27 -14.86
C TYR A 113 21.06 8.71 -14.43
N ASP A 114 19.86 8.98 -13.91
CA ASP A 114 19.48 10.27 -13.34
C ASP A 114 18.78 10.06 -12.00
N TRP A 115 19.49 10.38 -10.92
CA TRP A 115 19.01 10.16 -9.56
C TRP A 115 18.20 11.33 -9.02
N THR A 116 17.99 12.41 -9.79
CA THR A 116 17.42 13.68 -9.29
C THR A 116 16.10 13.50 -8.54
N ILE A 117 15.16 12.72 -9.11
CA ILE A 117 13.83 12.53 -8.50
C ILE A 117 13.89 11.52 -7.35
N VAL A 118 14.65 10.43 -7.51
CA VAL A 118 14.85 9.44 -6.46
C VAL A 118 15.48 10.07 -5.22
N ASP A 119 16.48 10.91 -5.43
CA ASP A 119 17.12 11.70 -4.38
C ASP A 119 16.12 12.62 -3.69
N ARG A 120 15.26 13.31 -4.45
CA ARG A 120 14.24 14.18 -3.87
C ARG A 120 13.29 13.42 -2.94
N ILE A 121 12.96 12.17 -3.28
CA ILE A 121 12.13 11.28 -2.45
C ILE A 121 12.90 10.91 -1.18
N PHE A 122 14.13 10.42 -1.28
CA PHE A 122 14.93 9.98 -0.13
C PHE A 122 15.36 11.13 0.79
N ASP A 123 15.75 12.28 0.22
CA ASP A 123 16.04 13.52 0.96
C ASP A 123 14.83 13.94 1.81
N THR A 124 13.61 13.75 1.30
CA THR A 124 12.37 14.04 2.04
C THR A 124 12.16 13.12 3.24
N TYR A 125 12.49 11.83 3.12
CA TYR A 125 12.47 10.88 4.24
C TYR A 125 13.51 11.24 5.29
N ARG A 126 14.76 11.44 4.84
CA ARG A 126 15.89 11.70 5.72
C ARG A 126 15.74 12.99 6.51
N ALA A 127 15.21 14.05 5.90
CA ALA A 127 14.90 15.31 6.58
C ALA A 127 13.91 15.14 7.76
N ARG A 128 13.22 14.00 7.86
CA ARG A 128 12.26 13.64 8.92
C ARG A 128 12.75 12.50 9.80
N GLY A 129 14.02 12.11 9.70
CA GLY A 129 14.59 10.99 10.45
C GLY A 129 14.00 9.62 10.07
N MET A 130 13.37 9.52 8.89
CA MET A 130 12.78 8.29 8.37
C MET A 130 13.78 7.53 7.51
N LYS A 131 13.55 6.23 7.35
CA LYS A 131 14.40 5.33 6.56
C LYS A 131 13.58 4.63 5.48
N PRO A 132 14.12 4.37 4.29
CA PRO A 132 13.37 3.65 3.28
C PRO A 132 13.42 2.13 3.49
N LEU A 133 12.28 1.48 3.20
CA LEU A 133 12.24 0.16 2.60
C LEU A 133 12.20 0.41 1.08
N VAL A 134 13.36 0.29 0.44
CA VAL A 134 13.58 0.65 -0.95
C VAL A 134 13.06 -0.47 -1.85
N GLU A 135 11.92 -0.25 -2.48
CA GLU A 135 11.47 -1.14 -3.56
C GLU A 135 12.30 -0.90 -4.82
N ILE A 136 13.03 -1.93 -5.23
CA ILE A 136 13.73 -2.04 -6.50
C ILE A 136 12.68 -2.45 -7.55
N GLY A 137 11.98 -1.44 -8.07
CA GLY A 137 10.96 -1.61 -9.09
C GLY A 137 10.27 -0.30 -9.46
N PHE A 138 9.44 -0.25 -10.50
CA PHE A 138 9.25 -1.32 -11.48
C PHE A 138 10.18 -1.13 -12.69
N MET A 139 9.95 -1.86 -13.79
CA MET A 139 10.88 -1.91 -14.90
C MET A 139 10.96 -0.55 -15.64
N PRO A 140 12.16 0.03 -15.81
CA PRO A 140 12.35 1.17 -16.70
C PRO A 140 11.91 0.86 -18.14
N GLU A 141 11.33 1.84 -18.83
CA GLU A 141 10.77 1.66 -20.19
C GLU A 141 11.82 1.16 -21.17
N ALA A 142 13.01 1.77 -21.14
CA ALA A 142 14.10 1.38 -22.03
C ALA A 142 14.61 -0.04 -21.77
N LEU A 143 14.40 -0.61 -20.57
CA LEU A 143 14.90 -1.93 -20.19
C LEU A 143 13.83 -3.03 -20.28
N SER A 144 12.54 -2.68 -20.41
CA SER A 144 11.45 -3.64 -20.53
C SER A 144 11.52 -4.46 -21.83
N VAL A 145 11.23 -5.78 -21.77
CA VAL A 145 11.08 -6.62 -22.97
C VAL A 145 9.88 -6.23 -23.83
N LYS A 146 8.85 -5.63 -23.22
CA LYS A 146 7.60 -5.24 -23.90
C LYS A 146 7.13 -3.90 -23.34
N PRO A 147 7.75 -2.79 -23.75
CA PRO A 147 7.52 -1.49 -23.13
C PRO A 147 6.15 -0.90 -23.46
N GLN A 148 5.53 -1.21 -24.61
CA GLN A 148 4.30 -0.53 -25.05
C GLN A 148 3.01 -1.35 -24.85
N PRO A 149 1.92 -0.70 -24.38
CA PRO A 149 1.88 0.64 -23.78
C PRO A 149 2.69 0.69 -22.47
N TYR A 150 3.38 1.79 -22.17
CA TYR A 150 4.22 1.87 -20.96
C TYR A 150 3.43 2.34 -19.73
N LYS A 151 2.99 3.60 -19.71
CA LYS A 151 2.20 4.17 -18.63
C LYS A 151 0.72 3.79 -18.78
N HIS A 152 0.10 3.36 -17.70
CA HIS A 152 -1.34 3.11 -17.65
C HIS A 152 -2.15 4.39 -17.36
N ASP A 153 -3.46 4.33 -17.60
CA ASP A 153 -4.42 5.40 -17.36
C ASP A 153 -5.38 5.12 -16.18
N TRP A 154 -5.00 4.21 -15.26
CA TRP A 154 -5.81 3.80 -14.12
C TRP A 154 -6.49 4.96 -13.38
N GLN A 155 -7.78 4.78 -13.07
CA GLN A 155 -8.59 5.68 -12.25
C GLN A 155 -9.43 4.85 -11.27
N PRO A 156 -9.81 5.41 -10.11
CA PRO A 156 -10.76 4.77 -9.21
C PRO A 156 -12.08 4.43 -9.90
N GLY A 157 -12.50 3.17 -9.81
CA GLY A 157 -13.70 2.66 -10.51
C GLY A 157 -13.53 2.43 -12.02
N GLY A 158 -12.34 2.69 -12.57
CA GLY A 158 -11.97 2.37 -13.94
C GLY A 158 -11.54 0.89 -14.12
N GLY A 159 -11.46 0.45 -15.37
CA GLY A 159 -11.08 -0.92 -15.73
C GLY A 159 -9.63 -1.30 -15.42
N ARG A 160 -9.29 -2.58 -15.65
CA ARG A 160 -8.08 -3.29 -15.19
C ARG A 160 -6.78 -3.04 -15.97
N ALA A 161 -6.63 -1.95 -16.70
CA ALA A 161 -5.40 -1.72 -17.49
C ALA A 161 -4.20 -1.26 -16.62
N LEU A 162 -4.01 -1.84 -15.42
CA LEU A 162 -2.93 -1.48 -14.50
C LEU A 162 -1.58 -2.02 -14.98
N TYR A 163 -1.54 -3.28 -15.41
CA TYR A 163 -0.30 -3.97 -15.76
C TYR A 163 0.06 -3.74 -17.22
N THR A 164 1.05 -2.89 -17.43
CA THR A 164 1.52 -2.46 -18.75
C THR A 164 3.03 -2.73 -18.88
N GLY A 165 3.76 -2.02 -19.73
CA GLY A 165 5.16 -2.33 -20.02
C GLY A 165 6.13 -2.26 -18.83
N TRP A 166 5.76 -1.59 -17.74
CA TRP A 166 6.55 -1.55 -16.50
C TRP A 166 6.52 -2.86 -15.72
N ALA A 167 5.54 -3.75 -15.94
CA ALA A 167 5.37 -5.01 -15.21
C ALA A 167 6.14 -6.20 -15.83
N GLN A 168 6.93 -5.93 -16.86
CA GLN A 168 7.61 -6.92 -17.69
C GLN A 168 9.05 -7.17 -17.19
N PRO A 169 9.65 -8.34 -17.49
CA PRO A 169 11.05 -8.60 -17.20
C PRO A 169 12.00 -7.68 -17.99
N PRO A 170 13.27 -7.56 -17.57
CA PRO A 170 14.27 -6.81 -18.31
C PRO A 170 14.68 -7.56 -19.58
N LYS A 171 14.91 -6.83 -20.68
CA LYS A 171 15.50 -7.38 -21.91
C LYS A 171 16.99 -7.73 -21.76
N ASP A 172 17.63 -7.20 -20.72
CA ASP A 172 19.02 -7.44 -20.37
C ASP A 172 19.18 -7.44 -18.84
N TYR A 173 19.41 -8.63 -18.28
CA TYR A 173 19.58 -8.82 -16.84
C TYR A 173 20.89 -8.24 -16.31
N ALA A 174 21.95 -8.19 -17.12
CA ALA A 174 23.21 -7.58 -16.70
C ALA A 174 23.05 -6.07 -16.54
N LYS A 175 22.33 -5.42 -17.46
CA LYS A 175 21.94 -4.00 -17.31
C LYS A 175 21.04 -3.76 -16.09
N TRP A 176 20.12 -4.68 -15.79
CA TRP A 176 19.33 -4.62 -14.57
C TRP A 176 20.22 -4.66 -13.32
N GLY A 177 21.09 -5.67 -13.18
CA GLY A 177 22.01 -5.74 -12.05
C GLY A 177 22.95 -4.54 -11.94
N GLU A 178 23.40 -4.00 -13.08
CA GLU A 178 24.24 -2.81 -13.11
C GLU A 178 23.48 -1.53 -12.71
N LEU A 179 22.21 -1.39 -13.09
CA LEU A 179 21.35 -0.30 -12.59
C LEU A 179 21.29 -0.31 -11.06
N ILE A 180 21.08 -1.47 -10.44
CA ILE A 180 21.04 -1.58 -8.98
C ILE A 180 22.41 -1.25 -8.36
N TYR A 181 23.50 -1.77 -8.94
CA TYR A 181 24.85 -1.43 -8.49
C TYR A 181 25.10 0.09 -8.49
N GLN A 182 24.76 0.77 -9.59
CA GLN A 182 24.94 2.21 -9.74
C GLN A 182 24.08 3.00 -8.76
N TRP A 183 22.84 2.57 -8.53
CA TRP A 183 21.93 3.21 -7.59
C TRP A 183 22.41 3.11 -6.14
N VAL A 184 22.83 1.91 -5.71
CA VAL A 184 23.35 1.69 -4.36
C VAL A 184 24.66 2.43 -4.16
N ARG A 185 25.57 2.42 -5.16
CA ARG A 185 26.84 3.17 -5.12
C ARG A 185 26.60 4.67 -4.97
N HIS A 186 25.70 5.25 -5.77
CA HIS A 186 25.29 6.66 -5.65
C HIS A 186 24.70 6.96 -4.27
N SER A 187 23.83 6.08 -3.76
CA SER A 187 23.23 6.24 -2.44
C SER A 187 24.29 6.25 -1.33
N VAL A 188 25.29 5.37 -1.39
CA VAL A 188 26.41 5.34 -0.43
C VAL A 188 27.26 6.61 -0.53
N GLU A 189 27.54 7.09 -1.74
CA GLU A 189 28.30 8.32 -1.97
C GLU A 189 27.58 9.55 -1.41
N LYS A 190 26.26 9.66 -1.67
CA LYS A 190 25.45 10.80 -1.25
C LYS A 190 25.08 10.79 0.24
N TYR A 191 24.66 9.64 0.76
CA TYR A 191 24.07 9.53 2.10
C TYR A 191 25.03 8.96 3.15
N GLY A 192 26.14 8.37 2.73
CA GLY A 192 27.11 7.71 3.58
C GLY A 192 26.77 6.24 3.84
N ARG A 193 27.81 5.41 3.98
CA ARG A 193 27.69 3.95 4.14
C ARG A 193 26.78 3.55 5.30
N ALA A 194 27.01 4.11 6.50
CA ALA A 194 26.25 3.75 7.70
C ALA A 194 24.74 4.05 7.57
N GLU A 195 24.38 5.08 6.83
CA GLU A 195 22.99 5.41 6.55
C GLU A 195 22.35 4.34 5.67
N VAL A 196 22.99 4.01 4.54
CA VAL A 196 22.47 3.04 3.55
C VAL A 196 22.45 1.61 4.09
N GLU A 197 23.42 1.22 4.94
CA GLU A 197 23.39 -0.07 5.66
C GLU A 197 22.15 -0.20 6.56
N SER A 198 21.62 0.93 7.02
CA SER A 198 20.43 0.97 7.87
C SER A 198 19.11 0.96 7.10
N TRP A 199 19.16 0.91 5.77
CA TRP A 199 17.99 0.75 4.90
C TRP A 199 17.67 -0.74 4.67
N TRP A 200 16.50 -1.00 4.11
CA TRP A 200 16.10 -2.32 3.63
C TRP A 200 15.84 -2.23 2.13
N TRP A 201 16.25 -3.25 1.38
CA TRP A 201 16.09 -3.28 -0.07
C TRP A 201 15.18 -4.46 -0.45
N GLU A 202 14.11 -4.15 -1.16
CA GLU A 202 13.07 -5.06 -1.59
C GLU A 202 13.13 -5.21 -3.09
N VAL A 203 13.10 -6.43 -3.61
CA VAL A 203 13.01 -6.62 -5.07
C VAL A 203 11.55 -6.83 -5.46
N TRP A 204 11.04 -5.90 -6.28
CA TRP A 204 9.69 -5.96 -6.86
C TRP A 204 8.53 -5.92 -5.85
N ASN A 205 7.31 -6.08 -6.37
CA ASN A 205 6.08 -6.13 -5.60
C ASN A 205 5.17 -7.24 -6.14
N GLU A 206 4.62 -8.08 -5.27
CA GLU A 206 3.60 -9.10 -5.58
C GLU A 206 3.86 -9.88 -6.89
N PRO A 207 5.05 -10.51 -7.05
CA PRO A 207 5.43 -11.20 -8.27
C PRO A 207 4.59 -12.45 -8.55
N ASP A 208 3.74 -12.87 -7.61
CA ASP A 208 2.78 -13.94 -7.81
C ASP A 208 1.50 -13.48 -8.51
N ILE A 209 1.28 -12.20 -8.77
CA ILE A 209 0.14 -11.70 -9.57
C ILE A 209 0.60 -10.77 -10.70
N GLY A 210 -0.32 -10.07 -11.33
CA GLY A 210 -0.07 -9.30 -12.55
C GLY A 210 0.96 -8.17 -12.44
N TYR A 211 1.45 -7.82 -11.25
CA TYR A 211 2.62 -6.94 -11.10
C TYR A 211 3.88 -7.54 -11.75
N TRP A 212 3.94 -8.87 -11.95
CA TRP A 212 4.97 -9.53 -12.73
C TRP A 212 4.35 -10.29 -13.91
N GLN A 213 4.82 -10.01 -15.12
CA GLN A 213 4.28 -10.58 -16.36
C GLN A 213 5.22 -11.64 -16.96
N SER A 214 5.88 -12.43 -16.10
CA SER A 214 6.71 -13.57 -16.50
C SER A 214 6.59 -14.72 -15.49
N THR A 215 7.42 -15.75 -15.61
CA THR A 215 7.39 -16.92 -14.71
C THR A 215 8.04 -16.63 -13.35
N PRO A 216 7.77 -17.44 -12.31
CA PRO A 216 8.48 -17.36 -11.04
C PRO A 216 10.01 -17.47 -11.19
N GLU A 217 10.49 -18.34 -12.09
CA GLU A 217 11.93 -18.54 -12.34
C GLU A 217 12.59 -17.29 -12.93
N GLU A 218 11.92 -16.59 -13.83
CA GLU A 218 12.40 -15.30 -14.34
C GLU A 218 12.38 -14.22 -13.25
N TYR A 219 11.45 -14.27 -12.29
CA TYR A 219 11.51 -13.40 -11.11
C TYR A 219 12.68 -13.76 -10.19
N PHE A 220 12.98 -15.05 -9.97
CA PHE A 220 14.14 -15.47 -9.18
C PHE A 220 15.45 -15.00 -9.81
N LYS A 221 15.54 -15.05 -11.14
CA LYS A 221 16.64 -14.45 -11.90
C LYS A 221 16.70 -12.92 -11.75
N LEU A 222 15.57 -12.22 -11.76
CA LEU A 222 15.52 -10.77 -11.48
C LEU A 222 16.09 -10.46 -10.08
N TYR A 223 15.71 -11.27 -9.10
CA TYR A 223 16.20 -11.19 -7.73
C TYR A 223 17.71 -11.42 -7.66
N ASP A 224 18.23 -12.45 -8.32
CA ASP A 224 19.66 -12.78 -8.34
C ASP A 224 20.53 -11.62 -8.84
N TYR A 225 20.13 -10.99 -9.95
CA TYR A 225 20.87 -9.86 -10.53
C TYR A 225 20.74 -8.58 -9.69
N ALA A 226 19.58 -8.33 -9.06
CA ALA A 226 19.44 -7.22 -8.12
C ALA A 226 20.31 -7.45 -6.86
N ALA A 227 20.30 -8.66 -6.31
CA ALA A 227 21.12 -9.03 -5.15
C ALA A 227 22.62 -8.92 -5.45
N ASP A 228 23.08 -9.42 -6.60
CA ASP A 228 24.47 -9.27 -7.02
C ASP A 228 24.87 -7.78 -7.14
N GLY A 229 24.09 -6.98 -7.89
CA GLY A 229 24.36 -5.56 -8.06
C GLY A 229 24.45 -4.81 -6.71
N LEU A 230 23.50 -5.06 -5.82
CA LEU A 230 23.46 -4.45 -4.49
C LEU A 230 24.66 -4.86 -3.63
N LYS A 231 24.97 -6.16 -3.58
CA LYS A 231 26.08 -6.67 -2.75
C LYS A 231 27.45 -6.31 -3.32
N ARG A 232 27.59 -6.12 -4.64
CA ARG A 232 28.80 -5.55 -5.25
C ARG A 232 29.04 -4.10 -4.80
N ALA A 233 27.98 -3.29 -4.69
CA ALA A 233 28.09 -1.89 -4.27
C ALA A 233 28.24 -1.72 -2.76
N LEU A 234 27.51 -2.53 -1.98
CA LEU A 234 27.55 -2.51 -0.51
C LEU A 234 27.29 -3.93 0.04
N PRO A 235 28.34 -4.72 0.31
CA PRO A 235 28.21 -6.13 0.75
C PRO A 235 27.35 -6.34 2.01
N THR A 236 27.28 -5.32 2.86
CA THR A 236 26.55 -5.32 4.15
C THR A 236 25.11 -4.81 4.05
N ALA A 237 24.66 -4.30 2.89
CA ALA A 237 23.29 -3.85 2.72
C ALA A 237 22.31 -5.03 2.82
N ARG A 238 21.12 -4.79 3.39
CA ARG A 238 20.11 -5.83 3.60
C ARG A 238 19.15 -5.89 2.42
N ILE A 239 19.01 -7.06 1.80
CA ILE A 239 18.08 -7.32 0.70
C ILE A 239 17.10 -8.44 1.06
N GLY A 240 15.86 -8.36 0.55
CA GLY A 240 14.84 -9.35 0.84
C GLY A 240 13.65 -9.31 -0.12
N GLY A 241 12.72 -10.24 0.12
CA GLY A 241 11.58 -10.51 -0.77
C GLY A 241 10.86 -11.79 -0.34
N PRO A 242 9.93 -12.32 -1.17
CA PRO A 242 9.53 -11.82 -2.48
C PRO A 242 8.37 -10.83 -2.45
N HIS A 243 7.83 -10.52 -1.27
CA HIS A 243 6.65 -9.67 -1.10
C HIS A 243 5.48 -10.10 -1.98
N VAL A 244 5.26 -11.42 -2.01
CA VAL A 244 4.06 -12.03 -2.59
C VAL A 244 2.80 -11.49 -1.91
N THR A 245 1.65 -11.64 -2.58
CA THR A 245 0.34 -11.38 -1.96
C THR A 245 0.12 -12.25 -0.71
N GLY A 246 -1.02 -12.04 -0.01
CA GLY A 246 -1.43 -12.88 1.12
C GLY A 246 -1.30 -14.38 0.83
N PRO A 247 -0.49 -15.16 1.58
CA PRO A 247 -0.27 -16.60 1.33
C PRO A 247 -1.48 -17.45 1.78
N LEU A 248 -2.64 -17.16 1.22
CA LEU A 248 -3.92 -17.80 1.50
C LEU A 248 -4.17 -18.99 0.59
N GLY A 249 -3.83 -18.86 -0.70
CA GLY A 249 -4.00 -19.91 -1.71
C GLY A 249 -2.71 -20.68 -1.99
N GLU A 250 -2.87 -21.92 -2.47
CA GLU A 250 -1.76 -22.83 -2.76
C GLU A 250 -0.72 -22.22 -3.70
N ARG A 251 -1.16 -21.50 -4.74
CA ARG A 251 -0.27 -20.83 -5.70
C ARG A 251 0.69 -19.85 -5.03
N THR A 252 0.19 -18.98 -4.17
CA THR A 252 0.99 -17.96 -3.49
C THR A 252 1.89 -18.59 -2.41
N GLN A 253 1.38 -19.59 -1.68
CA GLN A 253 2.21 -20.36 -0.75
C GLN A 253 3.33 -21.11 -1.46
N LYS A 254 3.05 -21.72 -2.61
CA LYS A 254 4.05 -22.40 -3.43
C LYS A 254 5.11 -21.41 -3.92
N PHE A 255 4.71 -20.25 -4.44
CA PHE A 255 5.65 -19.21 -4.86
C PHE A 255 6.60 -18.81 -3.72
N LEU A 256 6.06 -18.55 -2.51
CA LEU A 256 6.88 -18.20 -1.35
C LEU A 256 7.85 -19.33 -0.98
N ARG A 257 7.41 -20.60 -0.94
CA ARG A 257 8.27 -21.75 -0.65
C ARG A 257 9.37 -21.91 -1.70
N ASP A 258 9.02 -21.83 -2.98
CA ASP A 258 9.96 -21.99 -4.09
C ASP A 258 11.02 -20.87 -4.08
N PHE A 259 10.62 -19.64 -3.74
CA PHE A 259 11.57 -18.53 -3.59
C PHE A 259 12.55 -18.75 -2.44
N LEU A 260 12.07 -19.21 -1.27
CA LEU A 260 12.93 -19.54 -0.14
C LEU A 260 13.88 -20.69 -0.47
N GLU A 261 13.39 -21.71 -1.19
CA GLU A 261 14.21 -22.82 -1.69
C GLU A 261 15.29 -22.33 -2.66
N HIS A 262 14.94 -21.46 -3.60
CA HIS A 262 15.89 -20.85 -4.53
C HIS A 262 16.99 -20.08 -3.79
N CYS A 263 16.63 -19.25 -2.81
CA CYS A 263 17.60 -18.48 -2.04
C CYS A 263 18.55 -19.36 -1.22
N LEU A 264 18.10 -20.52 -0.74
CA LEU A 264 18.96 -21.44 0.02
C LEU A 264 19.82 -22.34 -0.86
N ARG A 265 19.22 -22.91 -1.92
CA ARG A 265 19.78 -24.07 -2.63
C ARG A 265 19.71 -23.96 -4.15
N GLY A 266 19.01 -22.96 -4.69
CA GLY A 266 18.98 -22.68 -6.13
C GLY A 266 20.31 -22.16 -6.65
N THR A 267 20.55 -22.28 -7.96
CA THR A 267 21.70 -21.65 -8.59
C THR A 267 21.40 -20.19 -8.85
N ASN A 268 22.19 -19.29 -8.26
CA ASN A 268 22.12 -17.87 -8.51
C ASN A 268 22.53 -17.55 -9.95
N SER A 269 21.60 -16.99 -10.73
CA SER A 269 21.74 -16.75 -12.16
C SER A 269 22.76 -15.66 -12.53
N ALA A 270 23.12 -14.79 -11.58
CA ALA A 270 24.12 -13.74 -11.80
C ALA A 270 25.55 -14.22 -11.51
N THR A 271 25.72 -15.08 -10.51
CA THR A 271 27.04 -15.49 -10.00
C THR A 271 27.41 -16.95 -10.30
N GLY A 272 26.43 -17.78 -10.68
CA GLY A 272 26.59 -19.22 -10.88
C GLY A 272 26.78 -20.04 -9.61
N LYS A 273 26.72 -19.41 -8.43
CA LYS A 273 26.89 -20.07 -7.12
C LYS A 273 25.57 -20.65 -6.61
N ILE A 274 25.64 -21.56 -5.64
CA ILE A 274 24.46 -22.04 -4.92
C ILE A 274 24.05 -21.02 -3.85
N GLY A 275 22.75 -20.73 -3.82
CA GLY A 275 22.11 -19.78 -2.92
C GLY A 275 22.21 -18.33 -3.39
N THR A 276 21.25 -17.53 -2.94
CA THR A 276 21.19 -16.08 -3.18
C THR A 276 20.98 -15.36 -1.84
N PRO A 277 21.67 -14.22 -1.59
CA PRO A 277 21.51 -13.49 -0.33
C PRO A 277 20.05 -13.15 -0.02
N LEU A 278 19.60 -13.52 1.17
CA LEU A 278 18.26 -13.21 1.69
C LEU A 278 18.39 -12.76 3.15
N ASP A 279 18.46 -11.45 3.37
CA ASP A 279 18.65 -10.85 4.69
C ASP A 279 17.32 -10.65 5.45
N TYR A 280 16.18 -10.70 4.76
CA TYR A 280 14.84 -10.77 5.35
C TYR A 280 13.83 -11.41 4.39
N VAL A 281 12.74 -11.96 4.93
CA VAL A 281 11.61 -12.48 4.16
C VAL A 281 10.45 -11.48 4.16
N GLY A 282 9.91 -11.20 2.99
CA GLY A 282 8.78 -10.30 2.77
C GLY A 282 7.54 -11.02 2.22
N PHE A 283 6.35 -10.70 2.73
CA PHE A 283 5.06 -11.08 2.15
C PHE A 283 3.98 -10.06 2.56
N HIS A 284 2.84 -10.04 1.90
CA HIS A 284 1.72 -9.17 2.28
C HIS A 284 0.65 -9.93 3.05
N ALA A 285 -0.13 -9.23 3.85
CA ALA A 285 -1.29 -9.81 4.52
C ALA A 285 -2.39 -8.76 4.62
N LYS A 286 -3.55 -9.05 4.04
CA LYS A 286 -4.65 -8.09 4.00
C LYS A 286 -5.96 -8.67 4.51
N GLY A 287 -6.79 -7.81 5.09
CA GLY A 287 -8.16 -8.13 5.42
C GLY A 287 -9.03 -8.24 4.18
N ALA A 288 -10.29 -8.63 4.39
CA ALA A 288 -11.28 -8.78 3.33
C ALA A 288 -12.63 -8.23 3.80
N PRO A 289 -12.78 -6.89 3.93
CA PRO A 289 -13.99 -6.30 4.46
C PRO A 289 -15.12 -6.43 3.44
N ARG A 290 -16.34 -6.59 3.93
CA ARG A 290 -17.53 -6.79 3.09
C ARG A 290 -18.67 -5.91 3.57
N VAL A 291 -19.49 -5.45 2.63
CA VAL A 291 -20.79 -4.86 2.96
C VAL A 291 -21.77 -5.98 3.24
N ILE A 292 -22.35 -5.98 4.43
CA ILE A 292 -23.45 -6.86 4.82
C ILE A 292 -24.74 -6.07 4.67
N LYS A 293 -25.74 -6.68 4.05
CA LYS A 293 -27.07 -6.11 3.88
C LYS A 293 -28.08 -7.09 4.48
N GLU A 294 -28.81 -6.63 5.46
CA GLU A 294 -29.98 -7.31 6.03
C GLU A 294 -31.22 -6.46 5.79
N ALA A 295 -32.40 -6.95 6.19
CA ALA A 295 -33.69 -6.35 5.83
C ALA A 295 -33.82 -4.88 6.30
N ASP A 296 -33.23 -4.54 7.44
CA ASP A 296 -33.33 -3.25 8.12
C ASP A 296 -31.98 -2.55 8.34
N ALA A 297 -30.86 -3.18 7.97
CA ALA A 297 -29.53 -2.66 8.24
C ALA A 297 -28.51 -2.93 7.12
N THR A 298 -27.57 -2.00 6.95
CA THR A 298 -26.40 -2.18 6.10
C THR A 298 -25.16 -1.71 6.86
N TRP A 299 -24.14 -2.56 6.95
CA TRP A 299 -22.89 -2.23 7.63
C TRP A 299 -21.68 -2.88 6.97
N VAL A 300 -20.49 -2.44 7.36
CA VAL A 300 -19.24 -3.09 6.96
C VAL A 300 -18.86 -4.12 8.00
N ARG A 301 -18.66 -5.37 7.58
CA ARG A 301 -18.01 -6.40 8.38
C ARG A 301 -16.53 -6.46 8.00
N MET A 302 -15.66 -6.22 8.97
CA MET A 302 -14.21 -6.30 8.78
C MET A 302 -13.74 -7.74 8.57
N GLY A 303 -12.61 -7.93 7.90
CA GLY A 303 -12.10 -9.26 7.52
C GLY A 303 -10.79 -9.65 8.21
N VAL A 304 -10.64 -9.39 9.52
CA VAL A 304 -9.37 -9.59 10.24
C VAL A 304 -8.90 -11.04 10.21
N SER A 305 -9.83 -12.00 10.25
CA SER A 305 -9.52 -13.43 10.12
C SER A 305 -8.87 -13.80 8.78
N ASN A 306 -9.11 -13.03 7.71
CA ASN A 306 -8.42 -13.21 6.45
C ASN A 306 -6.95 -12.80 6.56
N GLN A 307 -6.69 -11.65 7.17
CA GLN A 307 -5.34 -11.15 7.37
C GLN A 307 -4.53 -12.05 8.31
N LEU A 308 -5.12 -12.47 9.43
CA LEU A 308 -4.45 -13.33 10.40
C LEU A 308 -4.13 -14.72 9.84
N ARG A 309 -5.00 -15.29 9.00
CA ARG A 309 -4.68 -16.54 8.27
C ARG A 309 -3.51 -16.35 7.30
N ALA A 310 -3.47 -15.23 6.58
CA ALA A 310 -2.34 -14.91 5.71
C ALA A 310 -1.03 -14.79 6.51
N ILE A 311 -1.05 -14.10 7.66
CA ILE A 311 0.10 -13.99 8.56
C ILE A 311 0.54 -15.36 9.07
N ALA A 312 -0.38 -16.15 9.61
CA ALA A 312 -0.08 -17.48 10.14
C ALA A 312 0.52 -18.41 9.07
N ASN A 313 -0.03 -18.41 7.85
CA ASN A 313 0.51 -19.20 6.75
C ASN A 313 1.92 -18.74 6.35
N GLY A 314 2.15 -17.43 6.23
CA GLY A 314 3.48 -16.87 5.93
C GLY A 314 4.51 -17.24 7.00
N PHE A 315 4.17 -17.07 8.28
CA PHE A 315 5.02 -17.46 9.39
C PHE A 315 5.28 -18.97 9.43
N SER A 316 4.26 -19.80 9.21
CA SER A 316 4.41 -21.25 9.14
C SER A 316 5.31 -21.69 7.98
N ILE A 317 5.25 -21.00 6.83
CA ILE A 317 6.15 -21.27 5.70
C ILE A 317 7.58 -20.94 6.09
N VAL A 318 7.85 -19.74 6.59
CA VAL A 318 9.23 -19.35 6.99
C VAL A 318 9.77 -20.27 8.08
N ALA A 319 8.95 -20.60 9.09
CA ALA A 319 9.33 -21.51 10.17
C ALA A 319 9.63 -22.94 9.69
N SER A 320 9.13 -23.35 8.51
CA SER A 320 9.43 -24.65 7.92
C SER A 320 10.84 -24.75 7.31
N PHE A 321 11.57 -23.63 7.22
CA PHE A 321 12.98 -23.57 6.80
C PHE A 321 13.86 -23.22 8.01
N PRO A 322 14.49 -24.22 8.68
CA PRO A 322 15.30 -23.98 9.87
C PRO A 322 16.44 -22.96 9.65
N GLU A 323 16.98 -22.88 8.44
CA GLU A 323 18.01 -21.93 8.02
C GLU A 323 17.56 -20.47 8.14
N PHE A 324 16.25 -20.20 8.04
CA PHE A 324 15.66 -18.87 8.15
C PHE A 324 15.02 -18.57 9.50
N LYS A 325 15.23 -19.43 10.51
CA LYS A 325 14.62 -19.27 11.85
C LYS A 325 14.80 -17.88 12.45
N ASN A 326 15.98 -17.27 12.27
CA ASN A 326 16.30 -15.96 12.82
C ASN A 326 16.15 -14.82 11.79
N THR A 327 15.84 -15.15 10.54
CA THR A 327 15.71 -14.18 9.46
C THR A 327 14.53 -13.25 9.75
N PRO A 328 14.73 -11.93 9.76
CA PRO A 328 13.66 -10.96 9.93
C PRO A 328 12.53 -11.19 8.93
N ILE A 329 11.29 -11.01 9.38
CA ILE A 329 10.10 -11.00 8.52
C ILE A 329 9.56 -9.57 8.46
N VAL A 330 9.25 -9.10 7.27
CA VAL A 330 8.56 -7.82 7.04
C VAL A 330 7.26 -8.11 6.32
N ILE A 331 6.13 -7.71 6.91
CA ILE A 331 4.86 -7.72 6.19
C ILE A 331 4.80 -6.43 5.37
N GLY A 332 5.13 -6.49 4.08
CA GLY A 332 5.30 -5.31 3.20
C GLY A 332 4.05 -4.47 3.03
N GLU A 333 2.89 -5.11 3.19
CA GLU A 333 1.59 -4.44 3.24
C GLU A 333 0.62 -5.20 4.16
N SER A 334 0.19 -4.53 5.23
CA SER A 334 -0.58 -5.09 6.34
C SER A 334 -1.85 -4.28 6.60
N ASP A 335 -2.81 -4.37 5.69
CA ASP A 335 -3.98 -3.48 5.65
C ASP A 335 -5.31 -4.22 5.88
N PRO A 336 -6.36 -3.53 6.36
CA PRO A 336 -7.69 -4.12 6.43
C PRO A 336 -8.29 -4.58 5.08
N GLU A 337 -7.70 -4.21 3.94
CA GLU A 337 -8.25 -4.35 2.59
C GLU A 337 -7.18 -4.29 1.47
N GLY A 338 -7.54 -4.73 0.25
CA GLY A 338 -6.65 -4.88 -0.91
C GLY A 338 -6.25 -3.62 -1.69
N CYS A 339 -6.98 -2.51 -1.60
CA CYS A 339 -6.80 -1.38 -2.53
C CYS A 339 -6.82 -0.02 -1.84
N ALA A 340 -5.66 0.50 -1.44
CA ALA A 340 -5.51 1.83 -0.82
C ALA A 340 -6.10 2.97 -1.69
N ALA A 341 -5.91 2.89 -3.01
CA ALA A 341 -6.39 3.89 -3.97
C ALA A 341 -7.92 3.86 -4.21
N CYS A 342 -8.63 2.81 -3.78
CA CYS A 342 -10.06 2.63 -4.00
C CYS A 342 -10.93 3.36 -2.95
N PRO A 343 -11.66 4.43 -3.32
CA PRO A 343 -12.48 5.22 -2.39
C PRO A 343 -13.81 4.54 -2.06
N MET A 344 -14.40 4.88 -0.92
CA MET A 344 -15.72 4.36 -0.51
C MET A 344 -16.86 4.62 -1.52
N LYS A 345 -16.70 5.62 -2.41
CA LYS A 345 -17.68 5.94 -3.45
C LYS A 345 -17.83 4.82 -4.48
N THR A 346 -16.74 4.14 -4.82
CA THR A 346 -16.73 3.00 -5.75
C THR A 346 -16.65 1.67 -5.01
N ASP A 347 -16.13 1.69 -3.79
CA ASP A 347 -15.82 0.52 -2.97
C ASP A 347 -16.43 0.68 -1.57
N PRO A 348 -17.75 0.54 -1.42
CA PRO A 348 -18.44 0.87 -0.17
C PRO A 348 -17.98 0.07 1.05
N HIS A 349 -17.35 -1.09 0.85
CA HIS A 349 -16.70 -1.85 1.91
C HIS A 349 -15.54 -1.08 2.58
N ASN A 350 -14.99 -0.05 1.94
CA ASN A 350 -13.94 0.83 2.49
C ASN A 350 -14.49 1.97 3.36
N ALA A 351 -15.79 2.00 3.67
CA ALA A 351 -16.39 3.03 4.49
C ALA A 351 -15.85 3.08 5.94
N TYR A 352 -15.22 1.99 6.43
CA TYR A 352 -14.62 1.95 7.77
C TYR A 352 -13.43 2.91 7.93
N ARG A 353 -12.78 3.33 6.83
CA ARG A 353 -11.52 4.11 6.87
C ARG A 353 -11.65 5.46 7.58
N ASN A 354 -12.85 6.03 7.62
CA ASN A 354 -13.12 7.34 8.24
C ASN A 354 -13.78 7.22 9.63
N GLY A 355 -13.68 6.06 10.28
CA GLY A 355 -14.27 5.80 11.59
C GLY A 355 -13.36 4.99 12.51
N THR A 356 -13.82 4.78 13.75
CA THR A 356 -13.08 4.07 14.81
C THR A 356 -12.80 2.60 14.51
N MET A 357 -13.52 2.02 13.54
CA MET A 357 -13.27 0.65 13.08
C MET A 357 -11.83 0.44 12.57
N TYR A 358 -11.22 1.44 11.92
CA TYR A 358 -9.84 1.33 11.45
C TYR A 358 -8.86 1.17 12.62
N SER A 359 -8.95 2.04 13.64
CA SER A 359 -8.06 1.98 14.81
C SER A 359 -8.24 0.68 15.59
N SER A 360 -9.48 0.24 15.83
CA SER A 360 -9.73 -1.01 16.56
C SER A 360 -9.24 -2.23 15.79
N TYR A 361 -9.44 -2.26 14.47
CA TYR A 361 -8.92 -3.31 13.61
C TYR A 361 -7.39 -3.38 13.65
N THR A 362 -6.72 -2.24 13.49
CA THR A 362 -5.26 -2.16 13.48
C THR A 362 -4.68 -2.60 14.82
N ALA A 363 -5.27 -2.18 15.94
CA ALA A 363 -4.84 -2.60 17.28
C ALA A 363 -4.98 -4.13 17.48
N GLU A 364 -6.13 -4.70 17.11
CA GLU A 364 -6.36 -6.15 17.19
C GLU A 364 -5.38 -6.91 16.29
N GLN A 365 -5.21 -6.47 15.04
CA GLN A 365 -4.31 -7.12 14.08
C GLN A 365 -2.86 -7.10 14.56
N ILE A 366 -2.37 -5.98 15.10
CA ILE A 366 -1.01 -5.87 15.65
C ILE A 366 -0.84 -6.83 16.84
N ALA A 367 -1.77 -6.83 17.79
CA ALA A 367 -1.71 -7.70 18.97
C ALA A 367 -1.63 -9.19 18.55
N ARG A 368 -2.54 -9.64 17.68
CA ARG A 368 -2.55 -11.02 17.18
C ARG A 368 -1.35 -11.39 16.32
N THR A 369 -0.71 -10.41 15.67
CA THR A 369 0.53 -10.67 14.90
C THR A 369 1.68 -11.05 15.82
N TYR A 370 1.80 -10.46 17.01
CA TYR A 370 2.78 -10.90 18.00
C TYR A 370 2.49 -12.32 18.49
N GLU A 371 1.25 -12.62 18.84
CA GLU A 371 0.85 -13.96 19.30
C GLU A 371 1.17 -15.03 18.24
N LEU A 372 0.92 -14.73 16.97
CA LEU A 372 1.29 -15.62 15.86
C LEU A 372 2.82 -15.73 15.69
N ALA A 373 3.56 -14.64 15.86
CA ALA A 373 5.02 -14.67 15.76
C ALA A 373 5.63 -15.54 16.87
N ASP A 374 5.11 -15.44 18.09
CA ASP A 374 5.51 -16.27 19.23
C ASP A 374 5.14 -17.74 19.02
N LEU A 375 3.91 -18.01 18.53
CA LEU A 375 3.44 -19.36 18.22
C LEU A 375 4.33 -20.06 17.19
N HIS A 376 4.69 -19.36 16.11
CA HIS A 376 5.52 -19.91 15.03
C HIS A 376 7.03 -19.77 15.30
N LYS A 377 7.43 -19.08 16.37
CA LYS A 377 8.83 -18.83 16.75
C LYS A 377 9.62 -18.13 15.65
N VAL A 378 9.04 -17.09 15.04
CA VAL A 378 9.63 -16.31 13.94
C VAL A 378 10.01 -14.90 14.35
N ASN A 379 10.94 -14.28 13.63
CA ASN A 379 11.45 -12.94 13.92
C ASN A 379 10.69 -11.85 13.14
N ILE A 380 9.49 -11.46 13.60
CA ILE A 380 8.79 -10.31 13.01
C ILE A 380 9.56 -9.00 13.28
N MET A 381 9.77 -8.21 12.23
CA MET A 381 10.51 -6.94 12.26
C MET A 381 9.63 -5.73 11.98
N GLY A 382 8.68 -5.86 11.06
CA GLY A 382 7.84 -4.75 10.62
C GLY A 382 6.58 -5.20 9.91
N ALA A 383 5.55 -4.37 9.97
CA ALA A 383 4.30 -4.52 9.24
C ALA A 383 3.90 -3.15 8.68
N SER A 384 4.05 -2.98 7.37
CA SER A 384 3.85 -1.70 6.69
C SER A 384 2.37 -1.46 6.42
N HIS A 385 1.84 -0.33 6.86
CA HIS A 385 0.46 0.08 6.60
C HIS A 385 0.40 0.98 5.35
N LEU A 386 -0.27 0.52 4.30
CA LEU A 386 -0.36 1.17 2.98
C LEU A 386 -1.44 2.28 2.92
N GLY A 387 -2.14 2.53 4.03
CA GLY A 387 -3.30 3.43 4.13
C GLY A 387 -3.02 4.94 4.05
N VAL A 388 -1.77 5.35 3.82
CA VAL A 388 -1.34 6.75 3.89
C VAL A 388 -1.55 7.44 2.54
N ARG A 389 -2.78 7.89 2.26
CA ARG A 389 -3.05 8.68 1.04
C ARG A 389 -2.55 10.12 1.23
N ILE A 390 -1.49 10.46 0.51
CA ILE A 390 -1.09 11.87 0.34
C ILE A 390 -2.12 12.52 -0.59
N ARG A 391 -3.00 13.37 -0.05
CA ARG A 391 -3.92 14.13 -0.91
C ARG A 391 -3.11 15.11 -1.76
N GLY A 392 -3.26 15.06 -3.07
CA GLY A 392 -2.88 16.19 -3.94
C GLY A 392 -3.79 17.39 -3.66
N PRO A 393 -3.42 18.60 -4.13
CA PRO A 393 -4.28 19.77 -3.97
C PRO A 393 -5.66 19.47 -4.50
N ALA A 394 -6.68 19.70 -3.66
CA ALA A 394 -8.06 19.60 -4.08
C ALA A 394 -8.27 20.53 -5.28
N VAL A 395 -8.46 19.97 -6.47
CA VAL A 395 -9.12 20.71 -7.54
C VAL A 395 -10.53 20.94 -7.03
N LEU A 396 -10.74 22.11 -6.45
CA LEU A 396 -12.04 22.58 -6.00
C LEU A 396 -12.89 22.78 -7.25
N LEU A 397 -13.52 21.70 -7.74
CA LEU A 397 -14.66 21.82 -8.62
C LEU A 397 -15.73 22.56 -7.81
N ARG A 398 -15.76 23.89 -7.95
CA ARG A 398 -16.90 24.70 -7.54
C ARG A 398 -18.11 24.11 -8.27
N LEU A 399 -18.91 23.34 -7.54
CA LEU A 399 -20.26 23.06 -7.97
C LEU A 399 -20.96 24.42 -8.16
N PRO A 400 -21.70 24.62 -9.26
CA PRO A 400 -22.47 25.84 -9.43
C PRO A 400 -23.46 25.93 -8.26
N ARG A 401 -23.38 27.02 -7.49
CA ARG A 401 -24.38 27.32 -6.47
C ARG A 401 -25.73 27.37 -7.16
N SER A 402 -26.66 26.54 -6.71
CA SER A 402 -28.08 26.66 -7.05
C SER A 402 -28.54 28.05 -6.65
N ARG A 403 -28.99 28.84 -7.63
CA ARG A 403 -29.80 30.03 -7.39
C ARG A 403 -31.16 29.56 -6.90
N ASP A 404 -31.37 29.55 -5.60
CA ASP A 404 -32.62 30.02 -5.01
C ASP A 404 -32.46 30.04 -3.50
N GLU A 405 -32.14 31.23 -2.99
CA GLU A 405 -32.55 31.71 -1.67
C GLU A 405 -32.32 33.22 -1.71
N ARG A 406 -33.40 33.97 -1.95
CA ARG A 406 -33.46 35.43 -1.81
C ARG A 406 -34.08 35.72 -0.45
N HIS A 407 -33.35 36.43 0.40
CA HIS A 407 -33.93 37.45 1.28
C HIS A 407 -32.97 38.66 1.35
N PRO A 408 -33.50 39.88 1.56
CA PRO A 408 -32.92 41.11 1.03
C PRO A 408 -32.25 41.97 2.10
N GLU A 409 -31.16 42.65 1.76
CA GLU A 409 -30.78 43.92 2.40
C GLU A 409 -30.07 44.85 1.41
N ALA A 410 -30.12 46.14 1.75
CA ALA A 410 -30.06 47.33 0.91
C ALA A 410 -28.67 47.74 0.40
N GLY A 411 -28.65 48.59 -0.64
CA GLY A 411 -27.47 49.38 -1.00
C GLY A 411 -27.49 49.87 -2.44
N ALA A 412 -27.65 51.18 -2.62
CA ALA A 412 -27.81 51.87 -3.89
C ALA A 412 -26.53 51.97 -4.73
N GLU A 413 -26.65 51.98 -6.06
CA GLU A 413 -26.07 52.99 -6.96
C GLU A 413 -26.55 52.83 -8.41
N ARG A 414 -26.65 53.95 -9.13
CA ARG A 414 -27.33 54.14 -10.43
C ARG A 414 -26.34 54.24 -11.62
N LEU A 415 -26.68 53.53 -12.70
CA LEU A 415 -26.64 53.90 -14.15
C LEU A 415 -25.28 54.07 -14.91
N PRO A 416 -25.22 54.02 -16.28
CA PRO A 416 -26.07 53.31 -17.27
C PRO A 416 -25.35 52.67 -18.51
N HIS A 417 -26.12 51.82 -19.22
CA HIS A 417 -26.21 51.53 -20.68
C HIS A 417 -25.02 51.12 -21.60
N ALA A 418 -25.16 49.96 -22.29
CA ALA A 418 -25.37 49.79 -23.76
C ALA A 418 -25.37 48.28 -24.17
N ARG A 419 -26.47 47.76 -24.79
CA ARG A 419 -26.63 47.21 -26.18
C ARG A 419 -25.55 46.20 -26.66
N THR A 420 -25.77 45.06 -27.35
CA THR A 420 -26.87 44.42 -28.11
C THR A 420 -26.40 43.04 -28.64
N ASN A 421 -27.35 42.23 -29.16
CA ASN A 421 -27.22 41.06 -30.07
C ASN A 421 -26.64 39.76 -29.48
N GLY A 422 -27.21 38.55 -29.64
CA GLY A 422 -28.26 38.05 -30.53
C GLY A 422 -27.68 37.14 -31.61
N ARG A 423 -27.63 35.81 -31.38
CA ARG A 423 -27.82 34.77 -32.41
C ARG A 423 -27.89 33.37 -31.80
N ARG A 424 -29.01 32.68 -32.09
CA ARG A 424 -29.18 31.22 -32.00
C ARG A 424 -28.67 30.61 -33.30
N SER A 425 -28.06 29.43 -33.23
CA SER A 425 -28.00 28.48 -34.36
C SER A 425 -28.11 27.06 -33.84
N ARG A 426 -29.03 26.31 -34.47
CA ARG A 426 -29.30 24.88 -34.31
C ARG A 426 -28.21 24.05 -35.00
N CYS A 427 -27.90 22.88 -34.43
CA CYS A 427 -27.42 21.66 -35.10
C CYS A 427 -28.04 20.52 -34.28
N GLY A 428 -28.72 19.52 -34.84
CA GLY A 428 -28.57 18.92 -36.16
C GLY A 428 -28.00 17.53 -35.95
N ASP A 429 -28.92 16.59 -35.72
CA ASP A 429 -28.71 15.14 -35.58
C ASP A 429 -28.11 14.54 -36.86
N GLU A 430 -27.31 13.49 -36.67
CA GLU A 430 -27.10 12.31 -37.52
C GLU A 430 -25.62 11.88 -37.60
N ARG A 431 -25.35 10.67 -37.10
CA ARG A 431 -24.69 9.54 -37.81
C ARG A 431 -24.25 8.46 -36.82
N ARG A 432 -25.02 7.37 -36.74
CA ARG A 432 -24.50 6.01 -36.48
C ARG A 432 -25.34 4.98 -37.23
N ARG A 433 -24.72 4.32 -38.21
CA ARG A 433 -25.11 3.00 -38.71
C ARG A 433 -23.84 2.20 -38.97
N ALA A 434 -24.03 0.88 -38.89
CA ALA A 434 -23.15 -0.24 -39.17
C ALA A 434 -22.42 -0.81 -37.94
N ALA A 435 -22.42 -2.12 -37.71
CA ALA A 435 -23.22 -3.24 -38.19
C ALA A 435 -22.85 -4.44 -37.27
N ALA A 436 -23.80 -5.33 -37.04
CA ALA A 436 -23.58 -6.64 -36.43
C ALA A 436 -24.08 -7.72 -37.41
N ARG A 437 -23.61 -8.96 -37.20
CA ARG A 437 -23.96 -10.26 -37.85
C ARG A 437 -23.02 -10.69 -38.97
N ASP A 438 -22.71 -11.96 -39.20
CA ASP A 438 -22.70 -13.25 -38.45
C ASP A 438 -22.04 -14.27 -39.43
N ASP A 439 -21.83 -15.50 -38.96
CA ASP A 439 -21.64 -16.76 -39.72
C ASP A 439 -20.29 -17.03 -40.44
N SER A 440 -19.41 -17.82 -39.79
CA SER A 440 -19.03 -19.21 -40.19
C SER A 440 -18.06 -19.84 -39.19
#